data_AF-A0A512NTC8-F1
#
_entry.id   AF-A0A512NTC8-F1
#
_cell.length_a   1.000
_cell.length_b   1.000
_cell.length_c   1.000
_cell.angle_alpha   90.00
_cell.angle_beta   90.00
_cell.angle_gamma   90.00
#
_symmetry.space_group_name_H-M   'P 1'
#
loop_
_entity.id
_entity.type
_entity.pdbx_description
1 polymer ?
#
loop_
_entity_poly.entity_id
_entity_poly.type
_entity_poly.pdbx_seq_one_letter_code
_entity_poly.pdbx_strand_id
1 'polypeptide(L)' 'MAAWNKEQADLLRRIALADGSFPIEECLGSALDALIEAGFVRLQGADRVALTDNGLARSRQLRRRKPF' A
#
# COMPACT_ATOMS: atom_id res chain seq x y z
N MET A 1 -14.87 6.60 9.80
CA MET A 1 -13.45 6.54 9.40
C MET A 1 -13.02 5.08 9.52
N ALA A 2 -12.86 4.37 8.40
CA ALA A 2 -12.50 2.95 8.43
C ALA A 2 -11.13 2.80 9.13
N ALA A 3 -11.10 2.03 10.22
CA ALA A 3 -9.87 1.74 10.95
C ALA A 3 -8.99 0.89 10.03
N TRP A 4 -7.82 1.42 9.66
CA TRP A 4 -6.84 0.69 8.89
C TRP A 4 -6.26 -0.48 9.71
N ASN A 5 -6.26 -1.66 9.11
CA ASN A 5 -5.62 -2.83 9.68
C ASN A 5 -4.08 -2.72 9.51
N LYS A 6 -3.33 -3.27 10.47
CA LYS A 6 -1.88 -3.44 10.41
C LYS A 6 -1.43 -4.08 9.10
N GLU A 7 -2.18 -5.03 8.55
CA GLU A 7 -1.87 -5.69 7.27
C GLU A 7 -1.88 -4.70 6.09
N GLN A 8 -2.88 -3.81 6.02
CA GLN A 8 -2.95 -2.78 4.96
C GLN A 8 -1.77 -1.80 5.05
N ALA A 9 -1.41 -1.40 6.28
CA ALA A 9 -0.28 -0.51 6.51
C ALA A 9 1.07 -1.17 6.19
N ASP A 10 1.24 -2.45 6.51
CA ASP A 10 2.46 -3.21 6.19
C ASP A 10 2.60 -3.42 4.68
N LEU A 11 1.51 -3.80 4.00
CA LEU A 11 1.48 -3.99 2.55
C LEU A 11 1.85 -2.70 1.81
N LEU A 12 1.22 -1.57 2.15
CA LEU A 12 1.55 -0.27 1.56
C LEU A 12 3.02 0.10 1.79
N ARG A 13 3.57 -0.22 2.96
CA ARG A 13 4.96 0.03 3.29
C ARG A 13 5.91 -0.83 2.45
N ARG A 14 5.58 -2.10 2.22
CA ARG A 14 6.36 -3.01 1.34
C ARG A 14 6.38 -2.51 -0.09
N ILE A 15 5.23 -2.15 -0.65
CA ILE A 15 5.13 -1.61 -2.02
C ILE A 15 5.97 -0.32 -2.13
N ALA A 16 5.89 0.57 -1.13
CA ALA A 16 6.70 1.79 -1.10
C ALA A 16 8.20 1.55 -0.88
N LEU A 17 8.60 0.41 -0.29
CA LEU A 17 10.01 0.01 -0.16
C LEU A 17 10.54 -0.59 -1.47
N ALA A 18 9.69 -1.24 -2.25
CA ALA A 18 9.99 -1.77 -3.57
C ALA A 18 9.90 -0.72 -4.68
N ASP A 19 10.35 0.50 -4.40
CA ASP A 19 10.32 1.64 -5.34
C ASP A 19 8.92 2.02 -5.86
N GLY A 20 7.86 1.59 -5.17
CA GLY A 20 6.47 1.87 -5.56
C GLY A 20 5.89 0.88 -6.57
N SER A 21 6.57 -0.23 -6.88
CA SER A 21 6.02 -1.33 -7.69
C SER A 21 6.24 -2.67 -7.00
N PHE A 22 5.20 -3.50 -6.89
CA PHE A 22 5.30 -4.79 -6.22
C PHE A 22 4.51 -5.88 -6.96
N PRO A 23 4.93 -7.15 -6.92
CA PRO A 23 4.18 -8.26 -7.52
C PRO A 23 2.81 -8.42 -6.85
N ILE A 24 1.76 -8.61 -7.64
CA ILE A 24 0.40 -8.84 -7.11
C ILE A 24 0.30 -10.17 -6.36
N GLU A 25 1.07 -11.18 -6.78
CA GLU A 25 1.17 -12.49 -6.15
C GLU A 25 1.68 -12.44 -4.70
N GLU A 26 2.40 -11.37 -4.34
CA GLU A 26 2.84 -11.09 -2.97
C GLU A 26 1.88 -10.14 -2.23
N CYS A 27 0.91 -9.56 -2.96
CA CYS A 27 -0.16 -8.69 -2.46
C CYS A 27 -1.49 -9.45 -2.38
N LEU A 28 -1.52 -10.61 -1.74
CA LEU A 28 -2.74 -11.42 -1.70
C LEU A 28 -3.71 -10.98 -0.59
N GLY A 29 -4.99 -10.95 -0.93
CA GLY A 29 -6.10 -10.86 0.02
C GLY A 29 -6.75 -9.48 0.15
N SER A 30 -7.66 -9.38 1.12
CA SER A 30 -8.55 -8.23 1.35
C SER A 30 -7.83 -6.91 1.65
N ALA A 31 -6.54 -6.97 2.00
CA ALA A 31 -5.71 -5.78 2.21
C ALA A 31 -5.41 -5.08 0.88
N LEU A 32 -5.15 -5.82 -0.21
CA LEU A 32 -4.90 -5.21 -1.52
C LEU A 32 -6.17 -4.54 -2.06
N ASP A 33 -7.31 -5.24 -2.04
CA ASP A 33 -8.61 -4.68 -2.45
C ASP A 33 -8.90 -3.37 -1.71
N ALA A 34 -8.74 -3.35 -0.39
CA ALA A 34 -8.96 -2.14 0.40
C ALA A 34 -8.00 -1.00 0.05
N LEU A 35 -6.74 -1.29 -0.33
CA LEU A 35 -5.79 -0.27 -0.78
C LEU A 35 -6.14 0.27 -2.17
N ILE A 36 -6.68 -0.58 -3.05
CA ILE A 36 -7.18 -0.20 -4.38
C ILE A 36 -8.45 0.65 -4.23
N GLU A 37 -9.44 0.20 -3.46
CA GLU A 37 -10.68 0.94 -3.17
C GLU A 37 -10.40 2.30 -2.53
N ALA A 38 -9.40 2.37 -1.64
CA ALA A 38 -8.98 3.62 -1.02
C ALA A 38 -8.09 4.50 -1.93
N GLY A 39 -7.73 4.04 -3.14
CA GLY A 39 -6.96 4.79 -4.13
C GLY A 39 -5.48 4.98 -3.80
N PHE A 40 -4.92 4.15 -2.91
CA PHE A 40 -3.51 4.22 -2.52
C PHE A 40 -2.58 3.41 -3.42
N VAL A 41 -3.13 2.38 -4.06
CA VAL A 41 -2.43 1.56 -5.05
C VAL A 41 -3.32 1.34 -6.25
N ARG A 42 -2.72 1.06 -7.39
CA ARG A 42 -3.41 0.71 -8.63
C ARG A 42 -2.76 -0.52 -9.24
N LEU A 43 -3.55 -1.34 -9.93
CA LEU A 43 -3.00 -2.41 -10.75
C LEU A 43 -2.26 -1.81 -11.95
N GLN A 44 -1.04 -2.28 -12.17
CA GLN A 44 -0.18 -1.90 -13.29
C GLN A 44 0.07 -3.16 -14.13
N GLY A 45 -0.81 -3.40 -15.10
CA GLY A 45 -0.81 -4.64 -15.87
C GLY A 45 -1.47 -5.79 -15.12
N ALA A 46 -1.21 -7.02 -15.58
CA ALA A 46 -1.85 -8.23 -15.04
C ALA A 46 -1.24 -8.71 -13.70
N ASP A 47 0.02 -8.39 -13.43
CA ASP A 47 0.79 -9.05 -12.35
C ASP A 47 1.45 -8.09 -11.35
N ARG A 48 1.26 -6.77 -11.48
CA ARG A 48 1.93 -5.79 -10.61
C ARG A 48 0.95 -4.78 -10.05
N VAL A 49 1.27 -4.30 -8.86
CA VAL A 49 0.62 -3.15 -8.23
C VAL A 49 1.61 -2.01 -8.18
N ALA A 50 1.13 -0.81 -8.47
CA ALA A 50 1.89 0.43 -8.38
C ALA A 50 1.29 1.33 -7.30
N LEU A 51 2.16 1.97 -6.53
CA LEU A 51 1.78 2.99 -5.57
C LEU A 51 1.28 4.25 -6.29
N THR A 52 0.22 4.87 -5.78
CA THR A 52 -0.23 6.19 -6.24
C THR A 52 0.44 7.30 -5.42
N ASP A 53 0.32 8.56 -5.85
CA ASP A 53 0.76 9.72 -5.07
C ASP A 53 0.14 9.74 -3.66
N ASN A 54 -1.15 9.38 -3.56
CA ASN A 54 -1.83 9.25 -2.28
C ASN A 54 -1.21 8.13 -1.43
N GLY A 55 -0.91 6.98 -2.04
CA GLY A 55 -0.25 5.86 -1.36
C GLY A 55 1.13 6.23 -0.85
N LEU A 56 1.88 7.00 -1.64
CA LEU A 56 3.21 7.50 -1.30
C LEU A 56 3.16 8.47 -0.13
N ALA A 57 2.26 9.45 -0.19
CA ALA A 57 2.04 10.41 0.90
C ALA A 57 1.65 9.68 2.19
N ARG A 58 0.78 8.66 2.09
CA ARG A 58 0.33 7.88 3.24
C ARG A 58 1.42 6.98 3.82
N SER A 59 2.21 6.32 2.98
CA SER A 59 3.39 5.54 3.40
C SER A 59 4.41 6.42 4.16
N ARG A 60 4.62 7.66 3.70
CA ARG A 60 5.46 8.63 4.40
C ARG A 60 4.89 9.03 5.77
N GLN A 61 3.57 9.18 5.90
CA GLN A 61 2.92 9.44 7.20
C GLN A 61 3.07 8.25 8.17
N LEU A 62 2.96 7.02 7.67
CA LEU A 62 3.19 5.81 8.47
C LEU A 62 4.63 5.74 9.00
N ARG A 63 5.62 6.17 8.20
CA ARG A 63 7.03 6.27 8.66
C ARG A 63 7.26 7.36 9.70
N ARG A 64 6.52 8.48 9.63
CA ARG A 64 6.63 9.58 10.60
C ARG A 64 6.03 9.26 11.97
N ARG A 65 5.14 8.25 12.09
CA ARG A 65 4.60 7.79 13.37
C ARG A 65 5.50 6.79 14.10
N LYS A 66 6.81 7.06 14.15
CA LYS A 66 7.71 6.39 15.10
C LYS A 66 7.85 7.34 16.30
N PRO A 67 7.14 7.13 17.43
CA PRO A 67 7.49 7.84 18.65
C PRO A 67 8.87 7.33 19.06
N PHE A 68 9.76 8.27 19.37
CA PHE A 68 10.97 7.99 20.14
C PHE A 68 10.57 7.48 21.53
#